data_AF-A0A6I2W8N0-F1
#
_entry.id   AF-A0A6I2W8N0-F1
#
_cell.length_a   1.000
_cell.length_b   1.000
_cell.length_c   1.000
_cell.angle_alpha   90.00
_cell.angle_beta   90.00
_cell.angle_gamma   90.00
#
_symmetry.space_group_name_H-M   'P 1'
#
loop_
_entity.id
_entity.type
_entity.pdbx_description
1 polymer ?
#
loop_
_entity_poly.entity_id
_entity_poly.type
_entity_poly.pdbx_seq_one_letter_code
_entity_poly.pdbx_strand_id
1 'polypeptide(L)'
;SLMPLLLADLAPKKVEALMAHLLNPEEYWAEFPIPSTAMNHPTYRPETVGGNLVWRGPTWINSNWYLARGLLRHGRVDLARVIANQSIVAMRKSGVREYYNPQSASGRGAPDFSWSTILLDLVMMVL
;
A
#
# COMPACT_ATOMS: atom_id res chain seq x y z
N SER A 1 1.10 -13.33 0.59
CA SER A 1 1.99 -12.15 0.69
C SER A 1 2.26 -11.64 -0.71
N LEU A 2 2.26 -10.32 -0.93
CA LEU A 2 2.52 -9.68 -2.22
C LEU A 2 4.00 -9.27 -2.43
N MET A 3 4.81 -9.29 -1.37
CA MET A 3 6.19 -8.81 -1.39
C MET A 3 7.13 -9.45 -2.41
N PRO A 4 6.95 -10.72 -2.87
CA PRO A 4 7.78 -11.26 -3.93
C PRO A 4 7.75 -10.47 -5.25
N LEU A 5 6.73 -9.64 -5.49
CA LEU A 5 6.69 -8.69 -6.63
C LEU A 5 7.88 -7.71 -6.64
N LEU A 6 8.63 -7.58 -5.56
CA LEU A 6 9.85 -6.77 -5.55
C LEU A 6 10.97 -7.41 -6.36
N LEU A 7 10.96 -8.73 -6.60
CA LEU A 7 12.01 -9.44 -7.33
C LEU A 7 11.83 -9.26 -8.84
N ALA A 8 12.80 -8.62 -9.50
CA ALA A 8 12.70 -8.31 -10.93
C ALA A 8 12.69 -9.57 -11.81
N ASP A 9 13.33 -10.65 -11.35
CA ASP A 9 13.44 -11.95 -12.00
C ASP A 9 12.37 -12.96 -11.53
N LEU A 10 11.32 -12.49 -10.86
CA LEU A 10 10.23 -13.36 -10.42
C LEU A 10 9.60 -14.07 -11.63
N ALA A 11 9.46 -15.39 -11.54
CA ALA A 11 8.88 -16.20 -12.61
C ALA A 11 7.52 -15.66 -13.08
N PRO A 12 7.24 -15.54 -14.39
CA PRO A 12 6.04 -14.88 -14.92
C PRO A 12 4.73 -15.39 -14.31
N LYS A 13 4.56 -16.71 -14.16
CA LYS A 13 3.37 -17.31 -13.54
C LYS A 13 3.13 -16.83 -12.10
N LYS A 14 4.19 -16.55 -11.34
CA LYS A 14 4.08 -16.01 -9.98
C LYS A 14 3.71 -14.52 -10.01
N VAL A 15 4.26 -13.76 -10.97
CA VAL A 15 3.85 -12.37 -11.19
C VAL A 15 2.36 -12.31 -11.50
N GLU A 16 1.87 -13.11 -12.45
CA GLU A 16 0.46 -13.18 -12.83
C GLU A 16 -0.45 -13.52 -11.63
N ALA A 17 -0.10 -14.55 -10.86
CA ALA A 17 -0.86 -14.93 -9.68
C ALA A 17 -0.91 -13.82 -8.61
N LEU A 18 0.23 -13.18 -8.32
CA LEU A 18 0.29 -12.08 -7.35
C LEU A 18 -0.44 -10.83 -7.85
N MET A 19 -0.40 -10.54 -9.16
CA MET A 19 -1.15 -9.46 -9.77
C MET A 19 -2.66 -9.70 -9.68
N ALA A 20 -3.12 -10.94 -9.82
CA ALA A 20 -4.54 -11.28 -9.65
C ALA A 20 -5.02 -10.99 -8.22
N HIS A 21 -4.24 -11.37 -7.20
CA HIS A 21 -4.55 -11.03 -5.80
C HIS A 21 -4.45 -9.53 -5.53
N LEU A 22 -3.42 -8.86 -6.05
CA LEU A 22 -3.22 -7.43 -5.86
C LEU A 22 -4.41 -6.62 -6.39
N LEU A 23 -4.86 -6.93 -7.60
CA LEU A 23 -5.92 -6.19 -8.31
C LEU A 23 -7.34 -6.61 -7.91
N ASN A 24 -7.49 -7.62 -7.06
CA ASN A 24 -8.79 -8.04 -6.56
C ASN A 24 -9.34 -6.99 -5.56
N PRO A 25 -10.49 -6.36 -5.83
CA PRO A 25 -11.10 -5.36 -4.94
C PRO A 25 -11.63 -5.94 -3.62
N GLU A 26 -11.79 -7.27 -3.52
CA GLU A 26 -12.15 -7.96 -2.27
C GLU A 26 -10.91 -8.31 -1.42
N GLU A 27 -9.71 -8.19 -1.98
CA GLU A 27 -8.46 -8.51 -1.30
C GLU A 27 -7.62 -7.26 -1.03
N TYR A 28 -6.89 -6.77 -2.03
CA TYR A 28 -5.83 -5.77 -1.82
C TYR A 28 -6.08 -4.46 -2.57
N TRP A 29 -6.98 -4.43 -3.56
CA TRP A 29 -7.22 -3.25 -4.37
C TRP A 29 -8.27 -2.30 -3.76
N ALA A 30 -7.95 -1.75 -2.60
CA ALA A 30 -8.76 -0.75 -1.90
C ALA A 30 -8.68 0.65 -2.56
N GLU A 31 -9.48 1.61 -2.10
CA GLU A 31 -9.45 3.01 -2.57
C GLU A 31 -8.11 3.70 -2.27
N PHE A 32 -7.55 3.43 -1.09
CA PHE A 32 -6.19 3.82 -0.69
C PHE A 32 -5.31 2.57 -0.61
N PRO A 33 -4.93 1.97 -1.77
CA PRO A 33 -4.21 0.71 -1.81
C PRO A 33 -2.78 0.94 -1.31
N ILE A 34 -2.11 -0.04 -0.70
CA ILE A 34 -2.45 -1.45 -0.53
C ILE A 34 -2.51 -1.74 0.99
N PRO A 35 -3.58 -2.40 1.50
CA PRO A 35 -3.66 -2.76 2.90
C PRO A 35 -2.61 -3.81 3.28
N SER A 36 -2.13 -3.74 4.52
CA SER A 36 -1.14 -4.69 5.07
C SER A 36 -1.61 -6.15 5.16
N THR A 37 -2.92 -6.39 5.07
CA THR A 37 -3.57 -7.71 5.05
C THR A 37 -4.77 -7.64 4.11
N ALA A 38 -5.03 -8.71 3.35
CA ALA A 38 -6.19 -8.79 2.46
C ALA A 38 -7.49 -8.48 3.21
N MET A 39 -8.38 -7.72 2.58
CA MET A 39 -9.64 -7.26 3.17
C MET A 39 -10.60 -8.42 3.48
N ASN A 40 -10.55 -9.51 2.71
CA ASN A 40 -11.30 -10.74 2.94
C ASN A 40 -10.67 -11.69 3.99
N HIS A 41 -9.51 -11.35 4.57
CA HIS A 41 -8.89 -12.21 5.58
C HIS A 41 -9.62 -12.08 6.94
N PRO A 42 -9.85 -13.18 7.71
CA PRO A 42 -10.63 -13.13 8.95
C PRO A 42 -10.10 -12.14 10.02
N THR A 43 -8.79 -11.91 9.99
CA THR A 43 -8.12 -10.99 10.93
C THR A 43 -8.04 -9.55 10.42
N TYR A 44 -8.65 -9.20 9.29
CA TYR A 44 -8.62 -7.84 8.75
C TYR A 44 -9.30 -6.84 9.71
N ARG A 45 -8.56 -5.82 10.14
CA ARG A 45 -8.91 -4.82 11.16
C ARG A 45 -8.33 -3.44 10.78
N PRO A 46 -8.92 -2.73 9.80
CA PRO A 46 -8.41 -1.45 9.30
C PRO A 46 -8.63 -0.29 10.28
N GLU A 47 -9.50 -0.48 11.27
CA GLU A 47 -9.84 0.54 12.28
C GLU A 47 -8.93 0.57 13.50
N THR A 48 -7.93 -0.32 13.55
CA THR A 48 -7.05 -0.47 14.73
C THR A 48 -6.31 0.82 15.06
N VAL A 49 -6.39 1.26 16.31
CA VAL A 49 -5.66 2.42 16.88
C VAL A 49 -4.86 1.93 18.09
N GLY A 50 -3.53 1.97 18.02
CA GLY A 50 -2.66 1.45 19.06
C GLY A 50 -2.67 -0.09 19.20
N GLY A 51 -1.67 -0.66 19.88
CA GLY A 51 -1.59 -2.10 20.19
C GLY A 51 -1.03 -3.00 19.06
N ASN A 52 -1.28 -4.31 19.18
CA ASN A 52 -0.52 -5.37 18.48
C ASN A 52 -1.01 -5.71 17.05
N LEU A 53 -2.03 -5.02 16.51
CA LEU A 53 -2.70 -5.42 15.26
C LEU A 53 -2.66 -4.36 14.15
N VAL A 54 -1.79 -3.36 14.26
CA VAL A 54 -1.68 -2.25 13.29
C VAL A 54 -1.23 -2.70 11.88
N TRP A 55 -0.76 -3.94 11.73
CA TRP A 55 -0.39 -4.58 10.46
C TRP A 55 -1.46 -5.55 9.92
N ARG A 56 -2.67 -5.52 10.47
CA ARG A 56 -3.77 -6.38 10.05
C ARG A 56 -4.81 -5.66 9.22
N GLY A 57 -4.45 -4.70 8.38
CA GLY A 57 -5.41 -4.04 7.51
C GLY A 57 -5.06 -2.61 7.10
N PRO A 58 -4.54 -1.75 7.99
CA PRO A 58 -4.16 -0.40 7.59
C PRO A 58 -3.18 -0.39 6.40
N THR A 59 -3.27 0.67 5.59
CA THR A 59 -2.34 0.98 4.51
C THR A 59 -1.15 1.74 5.08
N TRP A 60 0.04 1.29 4.71
CA TRP A 60 1.32 1.83 5.19
C TRP A 60 2.12 2.34 3.99
N ILE A 61 2.50 3.61 4.02
CA ILE A 61 3.14 4.28 2.87
C ILE A 61 4.47 3.61 2.50
N ASN A 62 5.26 3.23 3.49
CA ASN A 62 6.51 2.50 3.32
C ASN A 62 6.33 1.11 2.68
N SER A 63 5.34 0.33 3.11
CA SER A 63 5.05 -0.97 2.50
C SER A 63 4.56 -0.82 1.07
N ASN A 64 3.71 0.17 0.83
CA ASN A 64 3.26 0.54 -0.51
C ASN A 64 4.39 0.99 -1.42
N TRP A 65 5.38 1.72 -0.89
CA TRP A 65 6.56 2.13 -1.65
C TRP A 65 7.33 0.90 -2.19
N TYR A 66 7.51 -0.15 -1.38
CA TYR A 66 8.12 -1.40 -1.85
C TYR A 66 7.29 -2.07 -2.94
N LEU A 67 5.97 -2.13 -2.76
CA LEU A 67 5.07 -2.76 -3.74
C LEU A 67 5.03 -1.96 -5.05
N ALA A 68 4.96 -0.63 -4.98
CA ALA A 68 5.04 0.24 -6.15
C ALA A 68 6.35 0.06 -6.91
N ARG A 69 7.49 -0.05 -6.21
CA ARG A 69 8.76 -0.40 -6.86
C ARG A 69 8.76 -1.76 -7.53
N GLY A 70 8.14 -2.77 -6.91
CA GLY A 70 7.95 -4.08 -7.53
C GLY A 70 7.13 -3.98 -8.81
N LEU A 71 6.03 -3.23 -8.78
CA LEU A 71 5.22 -2.94 -9.95
C LEU A 71 6.01 -2.27 -11.06
N LEU A 72 6.87 -1.28 -10.75
CA LEU A 72 7.76 -0.65 -11.72
C LEU A 72 8.73 -1.65 -12.36
N ARG A 73 9.31 -2.57 -11.57
CA ARG A 73 10.19 -3.64 -12.08
C ARG A 73 9.48 -4.59 -13.05
N HIS A 74 8.16 -4.72 -12.92
CA HIS A 74 7.31 -5.51 -13.81
C HIS A 74 6.54 -4.66 -14.84
N GLY A 75 6.99 -3.43 -15.12
CA GLY A 75 6.43 -2.56 -16.16
C GLY A 75 5.06 -1.97 -15.84
N ARG A 76 4.57 -2.11 -14.60
CA ARG A 76 3.25 -1.62 -14.14
C ARG A 76 3.34 -0.21 -13.55
N VAL A 77 3.81 0.73 -14.37
CA VAL A 77 3.91 2.16 -14.01
C VAL A 77 2.54 2.76 -13.74
N ASP A 78 1.52 2.31 -14.47
CA ASP A 78 0.12 2.69 -14.31
C ASP A 78 -0.36 2.47 -12.85
N LEU A 79 -0.10 1.29 -12.30
CA LEU A 79 -0.52 0.94 -10.95
C LEU A 79 0.33 1.64 -9.87
N ALA A 80 1.64 1.75 -10.08
CA ALA A 80 2.52 2.48 -9.17
C ALA A 80 2.09 3.95 -9.05
N ARG A 81 1.64 4.57 -10.15
CA ARG A 81 1.09 5.93 -10.16
C ARG A 81 -0.22 6.05 -9.38
N VAL A 82 -1.09 5.03 -9.44
CA VAL A 82 -2.31 4.99 -8.61
C VAL A 82 -1.94 4.99 -7.13
N ILE A 83 -0.99 4.16 -6.71
CA ILE A 83 -0.51 4.09 -5.32
C ILE A 83 0.04 5.45 -4.87
N ALA A 84 0.85 6.11 -5.70
CA ALA A 84 1.40 7.43 -5.39
C ALA A 84 0.31 8.50 -5.24
N ASN A 85 -0.61 8.58 -6.20
CA ASN A 85 -1.70 9.56 -6.19
C ASN A 85 -2.62 9.37 -4.98
N GLN A 86 -3.01 8.14 -4.66
CA GLN A 86 -3.88 7.89 -3.51
C GLN A 86 -3.17 8.13 -2.18
N SER A 87 -1.86 7.88 -2.11
CA SER A 87 -1.04 8.23 -0.96
C SER A 87 -1.00 9.76 -0.75
N ILE A 88 -0.86 10.55 -1.82
CA ILE A 88 -0.95 12.02 -1.77
C ILE A 88 -2.32 12.46 -1.24
N VAL A 89 -3.41 11.88 -1.76
CA VAL A 89 -4.77 12.20 -1.32
C VAL A 89 -4.94 11.89 0.17
N ALA A 90 -4.48 10.73 0.63
CA ALA A 90 -4.56 10.33 2.03
C ALA A 90 -3.79 11.31 2.95
N MET A 91 -2.57 11.70 2.56
CA MET A 91 -1.77 12.67 3.31
C MET A 91 -2.39 14.07 3.32
N ARG A 92 -2.97 14.52 2.20
CA ARG A 92 -3.68 15.81 2.14
C ARG A 92 -4.90 15.81 3.07
N LYS A 93 -5.60 14.69 3.18
CA LYS A 93 -6.81 14.56 4.01
C LYS A 93 -6.50 14.46 5.50
N SER A 94 -5.46 13.70 5.87
CA SER A 94 -5.24 13.28 7.27
C SER A 94 -3.91 13.72 7.87
N GLY A 95 -3.10 14.46 7.11
CA GLY A 95 -1.72 14.82 7.45
C GLY A 95 -0.74 13.66 7.25
N VAL A 96 0.53 13.91 7.58
CA VAL A 96 1.57 12.87 7.62
C VAL A 96 1.36 12.02 8.86
N ARG A 97 1.03 10.74 8.66
CA ARG A 97 0.64 9.78 9.69
C ARG A 97 1.36 8.47 9.48
N GLU A 98 1.38 7.64 10.51
CA GLU A 98 2.05 6.35 10.50
C GLU A 98 1.37 5.35 9.54
N TYR A 99 0.03 5.30 9.56
CA TYR A 99 -0.77 4.46 8.67
C TYR A 99 -2.16 5.05 8.45
N TYR A 100 -2.83 4.56 7.40
CA TYR A 100 -4.10 5.08 6.92
C TYR A 100 -5.13 3.96 6.80
N ASN A 101 -6.39 4.28 7.05
CA ASN A 101 -7.48 3.38 6.70
C ASN A 101 -7.57 3.23 5.16
N PRO A 102 -7.60 2.00 4.62
CA PRO A 102 -7.58 1.74 3.18
C PRO A 102 -8.87 2.15 2.44
N GLN A 103 -9.98 2.41 3.14
CA GLN A 103 -11.23 2.90 2.55
C GLN A 103 -11.43 4.40 2.79
N SER A 104 -11.20 4.90 4.00
CA SER A 104 -11.56 6.27 4.36
C SER A 104 -10.39 7.26 4.32
N ALA A 105 -9.15 6.78 4.18
CA ALA A 105 -7.92 7.54 4.38
C ALA A 105 -7.78 8.19 5.77
N SER A 106 -8.59 7.80 6.77
CA SER A 106 -8.38 8.24 8.15
C SER A 106 -6.98 7.84 8.61
N GLY A 107 -6.15 8.83 8.95
CA GLY A 107 -4.79 8.61 9.39
C GLY A 107 -4.70 8.35 10.89
N ARG A 108 -3.84 7.42 11.28
CA ARG A 108 -3.68 6.91 12.66
C ARG A 108 -2.20 6.75 13.01
N GLY A 109 -1.93 6.45 14.29
CA GLY A 109 -0.58 6.36 14.83
C GLY A 109 0.06 7.74 15.00
N ALA A 110 1.40 7.76 15.01
CA ALA A 110 2.16 8.99 15.22
C ALA A 110 1.84 10.07 14.16
N PRO A 111 1.61 11.34 14.56
CA PRO A 111 1.69 12.48 13.64
C PRO A 111 3.13 12.73 13.22
N ASP A 112 3.32 13.42 12.08
CA ASP A 112 4.62 13.84 11.55
C ASP A 112 5.63 12.67 11.43
N PHE A 113 5.10 11.48 11.11
CA PHE A 113 5.86 10.25 11.07
C PHE A 113 6.80 10.20 9.86
N SER A 114 8.10 10.27 10.12
CA SER A 114 9.14 10.42 9.09
C SER A 114 9.15 9.31 8.04
N TRP A 115 8.85 8.05 8.40
CA TRP A 115 8.92 6.98 7.40
C TRP A 115 7.87 7.13 6.30
N SER A 116 6.74 7.78 6.60
CA SER A 116 5.72 8.08 5.60
C SER A 116 6.19 9.10 4.57
N THR A 117 7.23 9.89 4.85
CA THR A 117 7.78 10.87 3.89
C THR A 117 8.52 10.21 2.72
N ILE A 118 8.75 8.89 2.76
CA ILE A 118 9.21 8.11 1.60
C ILE A 118 8.26 8.25 0.39
N LEU A 119 7.04 8.75 0.60
CA LEU A 119 6.15 9.18 -0.48
C LEU A 119 6.83 10.13 -1.46
N LEU A 120 7.72 11.02 -1.02
CA LEU A 120 8.42 11.95 -1.91
C LEU A 120 9.23 11.19 -2.97
N ASP A 121 9.94 10.14 -2.55
CA ASP A 121 10.69 9.28 -3.46
C ASP A 121 9.77 8.51 -4.41
N LEU A 122 8.65 7.96 -3.90
CA LEU A 122 7.65 7.30 -4.75
C LEU A 122 7.10 8.25 -5.83
N VAL A 123 6.80 9.50 -5.46
CA VAL A 123 6.29 10.51 -6.38
C VAL A 123 7.30 10.80 -7.49
N MET A 124 8.57 11.02 -7.13
CA MET A 124 9.65 11.27 -8.11
C MET A 124 9.88 10.10 -9.08
N MET A 125 9.46 8.88 -8.74
CA MET A 125 9.58 7.72 -9.62
C MET A 125 8.49 7.63 -10.68
N VAL A 126 7.30 8.24 -10.47
CA VAL A 126 6.10 7.93 -11.26
C VAL A 126 5.28 9.13 -11.73
N LEU A 127 5.57 10.32 -11.22
CA LEU A 127 4.96 11.60 -11.60
C LEU A 127 6.03 12.55 -12.13
#